data_AF-A0A6P4CDR6-F1
#
_entry.id   AF-A0A6P4CDR6-F1
#
_cell.length_a   1.000
_cell.length_b   1.000
_cell.length_c   1.000
_cell.angle_alpha   90.00
_cell.angle_beta   90.00
_cell.angle_gamma   90.00
#
_symmetry.space_group_name_H-M   'P 1'
#
loop_
_entity.id
_entity.type
_entity.pdbx_description
1 polymer ?
#
loop_
_entity_poly.entity_id
_entity_poly.type
_entity_poly.pdbx_seq_one_letter_code
_entity_poly.pdbx_strand_id
1 'polypeptide(L)'
;MDFEKAGDGRKLQLQELENLRQEAYENSRLYEEKVKAVHDKLRLMPDKLRSRWDGPYQVEKAEPYGVFHLSHPSSSEFIKVNGYRLKLYHGEKMQKNKELEIFLLEDPPTAGD
;
A
#
# COMPACT_ATOMS: atom_id res chain seq x y z
N MET A 1 -29.89 60.52 -17.16
CA MET A 1 -29.66 59.46 -16.17
C MET A 1 -29.30 58.20 -16.97
N ASP A 2 -28.11 57.65 -16.77
CA ASP A 2 -27.51 56.60 -17.62
C ASP A 2 -27.98 55.19 -17.22
N PHE A 3 -29.29 54.95 -17.32
CA PHE A 3 -29.91 53.69 -16.94
C PHE A 3 -29.48 52.51 -17.82
N GLU A 4 -29.15 52.76 -19.09
CA GLU A 4 -28.67 51.74 -20.04
C GLU A 4 -27.33 51.14 -19.61
N LYS A 5 -26.39 52.00 -19.20
CA LYS A 5 -25.06 51.59 -18.72
C LYS A 5 -25.14 50.69 -17.47
N ALA A 6 -26.09 50.99 -16.59
CA ALA A 6 -26.38 50.16 -15.42
C ALA A 6 -27.13 48.85 -15.76
N GLY A 7 -27.86 48.81 -16.88
CA GLY A 7 -28.46 47.59 -17.42
C GLY A 7 -27.42 46.64 -17.98
N ASP A 8 -26.52 47.15 -18.82
CA ASP A 8 -25.46 46.36 -19.46
C ASP A 8 -24.49 45.76 -18.43
N GLY A 9 -24.11 46.53 -17.41
CA GLY A 9 -23.25 46.03 -16.32
C GLY A 9 -23.87 44.84 -15.58
N ARG A 10 -25.17 44.88 -15.27
CA ARG A 10 -25.89 43.77 -14.62
C ARG A 10 -25.98 42.53 -15.52
N LYS A 11 -26.16 42.74 -16.83
CA LYS A 11 -26.21 41.63 -17.80
C LYS A 11 -24.85 40.91 -17.89
N LEU A 12 -23.76 41.66 -17.91
CA LEU A 12 -22.41 41.09 -17.89
C LEU A 12 -22.15 40.32 -16.59
N GLN A 13 -22.52 40.88 -15.45
CA GLN A 13 -22.37 40.19 -14.16
C GLN A 13 -23.15 38.87 -14.09
N LEU A 14 -24.37 38.83 -14.62
CA LEU A 14 -25.15 37.59 -14.68
C LEU A 14 -24.51 36.55 -15.61
N GLN A 15 -23.93 36.99 -16.72
CA GLN A 15 -23.21 36.11 -17.63
C GLN A 15 -21.97 35.51 -16.96
N GLU A 16 -21.21 36.33 -16.22
CA GLU A 16 -20.03 35.85 -15.46
C GLU A 16 -20.42 34.82 -14.40
N LEU A 17 -21.51 35.04 -13.67
CA LEU A 17 -22.01 34.10 -12.67
C LEU A 17 -22.46 32.78 -13.30
N GLU A 18 -23.11 32.82 -14.46
CA GLU A 18 -23.52 31.63 -15.19
C GLU A 18 -22.30 30.82 -15.64
N ASN A 19 -21.26 31.50 -16.13
CA ASN A 19 -20.02 30.85 -16.54
C ASN A 19 -19.31 30.17 -15.37
N LEU A 20 -19.19 30.85 -14.22
CA LEU A 20 -18.59 30.29 -13.01
C LEU A 20 -19.36 29.06 -12.51
N ARG A 21 -20.70 29.11 -12.58
CA ARG A 21 -21.56 27.98 -12.22
C ARG A 21 -21.28 26.79 -13.12
N GLN A 22 -21.24 27.01 -14.44
CA GLN A 22 -20.98 25.95 -15.41
C GLN A 22 -19.60 25.32 -15.21
N GLU A 23 -18.57 26.15 -15.00
CA GLU A 23 -17.21 25.70 -14.72
C GLU A 23 -17.14 24.86 -13.43
N ALA A 24 -17.84 25.27 -12.37
CA ALA A 24 -17.90 24.51 -11.12
C ALA A 24 -18.55 23.12 -11.33
N TYR A 25 -19.62 23.03 -12.12
CA TYR A 25 -20.26 21.77 -12.45
C TYR A 25 -19.34 20.84 -13.25
N GLU A 26 -18.65 21.38 -14.25
CA GLU A 26 -17.70 20.62 -15.06
C GLU A 26 -16.53 20.12 -14.21
N ASN A 27 -15.96 20.98 -13.36
CA ASN A 27 -14.90 20.61 -12.44
C ASN A 27 -15.33 19.52 -11.43
N SER A 28 -16.54 19.62 -10.88
CA SER A 28 -17.09 18.60 -9.99
C SER A 28 -17.23 17.25 -10.71
N ARG A 29 -17.78 17.26 -11.92
CA ARG A 29 -17.95 16.06 -12.73
C ARG A 29 -16.61 15.41 -13.07
N LEU A 30 -15.62 16.21 -13.47
CA LEU A 30 -14.26 15.72 -13.75
C LEU A 30 -13.62 15.09 -12.52
N TYR A 31 -13.86 15.64 -11.32
CA TYR A 31 -13.37 15.07 -10.08
C TYR A 31 -14.02 13.71 -9.79
N GLU A 32 -15.35 13.61 -9.90
CA GLU A 32 -16.08 12.35 -9.72
C GLU A 32 -15.61 11.26 -10.69
N GLU A 33 -15.45 11.60 -11.97
CA GLU A 33 -14.96 10.67 -13.00
C GLU A 33 -13.54 10.16 -12.68
N LYS A 34 -12.64 11.04 -12.22
CA LYS A 34 -11.27 10.65 -11.79
C LYS A 34 -11.29 9.72 -10.59
N VAL A 35 -12.08 10.04 -9.56
CA VAL A 35 -12.19 9.21 -8.35
C VAL A 35 -12.73 7.83 -8.70
N LYS A 36 -13.76 7.76 -9.55
CA LYS A 36 -14.33 6.50 -10.03
C LYS A 36 -13.31 5.68 -10.83
N ALA A 37 -12.55 6.31 -11.71
CA ALA A 37 -11.50 5.63 -12.48
C ALA A 37 -10.41 5.02 -11.58
N VAL A 38 -10.00 5.73 -10.52
CA VAL A 38 -9.06 5.19 -9.53
C VAL A 38 -9.67 4.02 -8.76
N HIS A 39 -10.90 4.18 -8.27
CA HIS A 39 -11.61 3.11 -7.55
C HIS A 39 -11.78 1.85 -8.40
N ASP A 40 -12.23 1.99 -9.65
CA ASP A 40 -12.39 0.88 -10.57
C ASP A 40 -11.04 0.26 -10.94
N LYS A 41 -9.97 1.05 -11.12
CA LYS A 41 -8.61 0.52 -11.35
C LYS A 41 -8.11 -0.30 -10.16
N LEU A 42 -8.39 0.13 -8.93
CA LEU A 42 -8.06 -0.63 -7.72
C LEU A 42 -8.91 -1.91 -7.63
N ARG A 43 -10.20 -1.85 -7.97
CA ARG A 43 -11.09 -3.03 -8.00
C ARG A 43 -10.67 -4.05 -9.07
N LEU A 44 -10.22 -3.58 -10.24
CA LEU A 44 -9.73 -4.42 -11.34
C LEU A 44 -8.29 -4.92 -11.12
N MET A 45 -7.58 -4.39 -10.13
CA MET A 45 -6.27 -4.85 -9.71
C MET A 45 -6.29 -5.41 -8.27
N PRO A 46 -7.11 -6.44 -7.97
CA PRO A 46 -7.14 -7.05 -6.63
C PRO A 46 -5.79 -7.69 -6.27
N ASP A 47 -4.97 -8.01 -7.28
CA ASP A 47 -3.68 -8.67 -7.12
C ASP A 47 -2.50 -7.72 -6.88
N LYS A 48 -2.63 -6.42 -7.21
CA LYS A 48 -1.55 -5.43 -7.00
C LYS A 48 -1.54 -4.82 -5.59
N LEU A 49 -2.50 -5.18 -4.76
CA LEU A 49 -2.55 -4.90 -3.32
C LEU A 49 -2.11 -6.10 -2.46
N ARG A 50 -1.49 -7.11 -3.08
CA ARG A 50 -0.81 -8.19 -2.38
C ARG A 50 0.68 -7.97 -2.54
N SER A 51 1.39 -7.86 -1.42
CA SER A 51 2.84 -7.96 -1.35
C SER A 51 3.30 -9.11 -2.25
N ARG A 52 3.90 -8.78 -3.41
CA ARG A 52 4.49 -9.77 -4.30
C ARG A 52 5.72 -10.33 -3.59
N TRP A 53 5.66 -11.59 -3.18
CA TRP A 53 6.80 -12.30 -2.58
C TRP A 53 7.72 -12.77 -3.71
N ASP A 54 9.03 -12.53 -3.60
CA ASP A 54 10.02 -12.83 -4.65
C ASP A 54 10.38 -14.32 -4.76
N GLY A 55 9.58 -15.19 -4.13
CA GLY A 55 9.78 -16.64 -4.13
C GLY A 55 10.32 -17.18 -2.79
N PRO A 56 10.59 -18.49 -2.72
CA PRO A 56 11.09 -19.14 -1.53
C PRO A 56 12.60 -18.88 -1.34
N TYR A 57 12.98 -18.44 -0.15
CA TYR A 57 14.37 -18.28 0.28
C TYR A 57 14.69 -19.25 1.41
N GLN A 58 15.95 -19.63 1.53
CA GLN A 58 16.46 -20.36 2.69
C GLN A 58 17.00 -19.37 3.73
N VAL A 59 16.58 -19.53 4.98
CA VAL A 59 17.12 -18.75 6.10
C VAL A 59 18.40 -19.40 6.57
N GLU A 60 19.52 -18.70 6.47
CA GLU A 60 20.83 -19.20 6.90
C GLU A 60 21.12 -18.83 8.35
N LYS A 61 20.79 -17.59 8.75
CA LYS A 61 21.03 -17.09 10.10
C LYS A 61 19.95 -16.11 10.54
N ALA A 62 19.60 -16.18 11.82
CA ALA A 62 18.81 -15.17 12.53
C ALA A 62 19.72 -14.44 13.54
N GLU A 63 19.65 -13.11 13.54
CA GLU A 63 20.34 -12.26 14.50
C GLU A 63 19.33 -11.68 15.52
N PRO A 64 19.81 -11.25 16.71
CA PRO A 64 18.98 -10.53 17.65
C PRO A 64 18.25 -9.35 16.98
N TYR A 65 17.07 -9.01 17.49
CA TYR A 65 16.22 -7.93 16.95
C TYR A 65 15.59 -8.21 15.57
N GLY A 66 15.62 -9.46 15.09
CA GLY A 66 14.82 -9.88 13.94
C GLY A 66 15.44 -9.55 12.59
N VAL A 67 16.77 -9.52 12.49
CA VAL A 67 17.48 -9.48 11.21
C VAL A 67 17.77 -10.91 10.76
N PHE A 68 17.46 -11.22 9.50
CA PHE A 68 17.62 -12.53 8.90
C PHE A 68 18.53 -12.45 7.68
N HIS A 69 19.41 -13.44 7.54
CA HIS A 69 20.25 -13.63 6.36
C HIS A 69 19.59 -14.71 5.50
N LEU A 70 19.23 -14.34 4.26
CA LEU A 70 18.56 -15.20 3.30
C LEU A 70 19.50 -15.59 2.17
N SER A 71 19.48 -16.85 1.77
CA SER A 71 20.09 -17.32 0.53
C SER A 71 19.02 -17.78 -0.46
N HIS A 72 19.24 -17.50 -1.74
CA HIS A 72 18.39 -18.00 -2.82
C HIS A 72 18.99 -19.32 -3.34
N PRO A 73 18.22 -20.37 -3.64
CA PRO A 73 18.78 -21.65 -4.09
C PRO A 73 19.66 -21.56 -5.34
N SER A 74 19.45 -20.54 -6.18
CA SER A 74 20.25 -20.25 -7.38
C SER A 74 21.36 -19.21 -7.18
N SER A 75 21.44 -18.55 -6.02
CA SER A 75 22.45 -17.52 -5.72
C SER A 75 23.20 -17.85 -4.44
N SER A 76 24.52 -17.75 -4.47
CA SER A 76 25.37 -17.96 -3.29
C SER A 76 25.45 -16.75 -2.36
N GLU A 77 24.85 -15.62 -2.74
CA GLU A 77 24.89 -14.40 -1.93
C GLU A 77 23.79 -14.40 -0.86
N PHE A 78 24.15 -13.97 0.35
CA PHE A 78 23.22 -13.77 1.44
C PHE A 78 22.69 -12.33 1.45
N ILE A 79 21.37 -12.19 1.58
CA ILE A 79 20.71 -10.89 1.68
C ILE A 79 20.23 -10.71 3.12
N LYS A 80 20.52 -9.55 3.70
CA LYS A 80 20.02 -9.18 5.03
C LYS A 80 18.66 -8.52 4.91
N VAL A 81 17.65 -9.09 5.58
CA VAL A 81 16.30 -8.52 5.65
C VAL A 81 15.80 -8.48 7.08
N ASN A 82 14.80 -7.64 7.32
CA ASN A 82 14.06 -7.66 8.58
C ASN A 82 12.99 -8.77 8.54
N GLY A 83 12.74 -9.44 9.66
CA GLY A 83 11.70 -10.45 9.84
C GLY A 83 10.30 -9.99 9.49
N TYR A 84 9.97 -8.70 9.63
CA TYR A 84 8.68 -8.15 9.17
C TYR A 84 8.47 -8.25 7.65
N ARG A 85 9.55 -8.45 6.89
CA ARG A 85 9.53 -8.65 5.43
C ARG A 85 9.63 -10.12 5.03
N LEU A 86 9.44 -11.04 5.97
CA LEU A 86 9.45 -12.47 5.75
C LEU A 86 8.07 -13.07 5.98
N LYS A 87 7.78 -14.16 5.28
CA LYS A 87 6.60 -14.98 5.50
C LYS A 87 6.98 -16.44 5.31
N LEU A 88 6.49 -17.29 6.21
CA LEU A 88 6.74 -18.73 6.12
C LEU A 88 6.14 -19.27 4.81
N TYR A 89 6.97 -19.95 4.02
CA TYR A 89 6.53 -20.60 2.80
C TYR A 89 5.90 -21.95 3.14
N HIS A 90 4.66 -22.19 2.71
CA HIS A 90 3.88 -23.40 3.06
C HIS A 90 3.90 -24.47 1.94
N GLY A 91 4.69 -24.27 0.87
CA GLY A 91 4.54 -25.00 -0.40
C GLY A 91 5.21 -26.37 -0.48
N GLU A 92 6.13 -26.73 0.43
CA GLU A 92 6.82 -28.03 0.36
C GLU A 92 7.12 -28.60 1.76
N LYS A 93 6.82 -29.89 1.96
CA LYS A 93 7.33 -30.66 3.11
C LYS A 93 8.79 -31.01 2.81
N MET A 94 9.73 -30.21 3.32
CA MET A 94 11.14 -30.59 3.28
C MET A 94 11.33 -31.90 4.03
N GLN A 95 11.72 -32.95 3.33
CA GLN A 95 12.17 -34.20 3.97
C GLN A 95 13.56 -33.94 4.59
N LYS A 96 13.63 -33.37 5.79
CA LYS A 96 14.88 -33.38 6.57
C LYS A 96 14.61 -33.57 8.06
N ASN A 97 15.24 -34.62 8.57
CA ASN A 97 15.25 -35.11 9.93
C ASN A 97 16.10 -34.18 10.81
N LYS A 98 15.64 -32.96 11.05
CA LYS A 98 16.18 -32.08 12.06
C LYS A 98 15.00 -31.41 12.74
N GLU A 99 14.82 -31.79 13.99
CA GLU A 99 13.81 -31.26 14.89
C GLU A 99 13.80 -29.73 14.78
N LEU A 100 12.59 -29.19 14.67
CA LEU A 100 12.36 -27.76 14.80
C LEU A 100 12.88 -27.37 16.20
N GLU A 101 14.02 -26.70 16.29
CA GLU A 101 14.41 -26.01 17.53
C GLU A 101 13.44 -24.83 17.71
N ILE A 102 12.28 -25.14 18.28
CA ILE A 102 11.36 -24.16 18.82
C ILE A 102 12.08 -23.61 20.05
N PHE A 103 12.69 -22.45 19.91
CA PHE A 103 13.13 -21.67 21.08
C PHE A 103 11.86 -21.22 21.82
N LEU A 104 11.43 -22.03 22.78
CA LEU A 104 10.46 -21.60 23.78
C LEU A 104 11.10 -20.43 24.52
N LEU A 105 10.59 -19.21 24.28
CA LEU A 105 10.98 -18.04 25.04
C LEU A 105 10.50 -18.27 26.47
N GLU A 106 11.44 -18.59 27.35
CA GLU A 106 11.15 -18.89 28.76
C GLU A 106 10.61 -17.63 29.44
N ASP A 107 9.53 -17.80 30.21
CA ASP A 107 8.92 -16.69 30.93
C ASP A 107 9.91 -16.12 31.95
N PRO A 108 9.91 -14.79 32.16
CA PRO A 108 10.85 -14.14 33.07
C PRO A 108 10.72 -14.73 34.48
N PRO A 109 11.83 -14.85 35.24
CA PRO A 109 11.80 -15.47 36.55
C PRO A 109 10.83 -14.71 37.43
N THR A 110 9.75 -15.40 37.83
CA THR A 110 8.81 -14.88 38.82
C THR A 110 9.61 -14.63 40.09
N ALA A 111 9.78 -13.36 40.46
CA ALA A 111 10.38 -13.00 41.73
C ALA A 111 9.62 -13.74 42.83
N GLY A 112 10.34 -14.59 43.56
CA GLY A 112 9.79 -15.41 44.62
C GLY A 112 9.31 -14.60 45.82
N ASP A 113 8.30 -15.19 46.47
CA ASP A 113 7.72 -14.98 47.80
C ASP A 113 7.07 -13.62 48.15
#